data_AF-A0A350KMZ1-F1
#
_entry.id   AF-A0A350KMZ1-F1
#
_cell.length_a   1.000
_cell.length_b   1.000
_cell.length_c   1.000
_cell.angle_alpha   90.00
_cell.angle_beta   90.00
_cell.angle_gamma   90.00
#
_symmetry.space_group_name_H-M   'P 1'
#
loop_
_entity.id
_entity.type
_entity.pdbx_description
1 polymer ?
#
loop_
_entity_poly.entity_id
_entity_poly.type
_entity_poly.pdbx_seq_one_letter_code
_entity_poly.pdbx_strand_id
1 'polypeptide(L)'
;MLDYFSPARVETAGGQQDRQKEIRTLDDVPARYRAYPDFEKLTDDPAHRGDPNGKVLREAMAAAEADLSRAVKGPVTRSDTAYIDFYDGDGHPYDVKTPLSPSAGDRWAFDPASNAETILRQLDMEHPNKKTGAVEPVSVLIDTTYMTPKDRLDMWRELRKRTKENRSVLNNVREVNVKLDKPRENRLTALQILRRQRTER
;
A
#
# COMPACT_ATOMS: atom_id res chain seq x y z
N MET A 1 -5.25 9.83 -25.43
CA MET A 1 -6.05 9.45 -24.25
C MET A 1 -5.32 8.26 -23.67
N LEU A 2 -4.74 8.36 -22.48
CA LEU A 2 -3.98 7.27 -21.86
C LEU A 2 -4.94 6.09 -21.63
N ASP A 3 -4.64 4.90 -22.17
CA ASP A 3 -5.40 3.67 -21.99
C ASP A 3 -5.16 3.11 -20.57
N TYR A 4 -5.51 3.91 -19.55
CA TYR A 4 -5.56 3.41 -18.19
C TYR A 4 -6.71 2.41 -18.08
N PHE A 5 -6.44 1.27 -17.45
CA PHE A 5 -7.50 0.40 -16.92
C PHE A 5 -8.51 1.25 -16.15
N SER A 6 -9.80 0.93 -16.26
CA SER A 6 -10.85 1.51 -15.42
C SER A 6 -10.37 1.58 -13.95
N PRO A 7 -10.69 2.64 -13.19
CA PRO A 7 -10.18 2.82 -11.84
C PRO A 7 -10.42 1.57 -11.01
N ALA A 8 -9.35 0.84 -10.69
CA ALA A 8 -9.42 -0.35 -9.86
C ALA A 8 -9.70 0.09 -8.43
N ARG A 9 -10.87 -0.25 -7.91
CA ARG A 9 -11.28 0.06 -6.53
C ARG A 9 -11.68 -1.21 -5.83
N VAL A 10 -11.30 -1.31 -4.56
CA VAL A 10 -11.77 -2.39 -3.69
C VAL A 10 -13.22 -2.12 -3.27
N GLU A 11 -14.00 -3.16 -3.02
CA GLU A 11 -15.37 -2.98 -2.51
C GLU A 11 -15.35 -2.45 -1.07
N THR A 12 -14.45 -3.00 -0.24
CA THR A 12 -14.26 -2.63 1.17
C THR A 12 -12.77 -2.58 1.54
N ALA A 13 -12.43 -1.83 2.59
CA ALA A 13 -11.11 -1.84 3.20
C ALA A 13 -10.83 -3.18 3.91
N GLY A 14 -9.55 -3.48 4.15
CA GLY A 14 -9.10 -4.76 4.71
C GLY A 14 -9.40 -4.97 6.20
N GLY A 15 -9.58 -3.90 6.98
CA GLY A 15 -9.88 -3.98 8.42
C GLY A 15 -8.77 -4.60 9.26
N GLN A 16 -7.52 -4.53 8.81
CA GLN A 16 -6.36 -5.16 9.45
C GLN A 16 -5.52 -4.16 10.27
N GLN A 17 -6.10 -3.08 10.81
CA GLN A 17 -5.36 -2.01 11.51
C GLN A 17 -4.34 -2.54 12.54
N ASP A 18 -4.72 -3.55 13.33
CA ASP A 18 -3.87 -4.11 14.39
C ASP A 18 -2.61 -4.81 13.88
N ARG A 19 -2.59 -5.18 12.60
CA ARG A 19 -1.52 -5.93 11.95
C ARG A 19 -0.49 -5.06 11.26
N GLN A 20 -0.71 -3.75 11.18
CA GLN A 20 0.25 -2.81 10.58
C GLN A 20 1.64 -2.94 11.23
N LYS A 21 1.67 -3.15 12.55
CA LYS A 21 2.90 -3.28 13.35
C LYS A 21 3.64 -4.61 13.16
N GLU A 22 3.05 -5.56 12.45
CA GLU A 22 3.66 -6.88 12.18
C GLU A 22 4.74 -6.80 11.10
N ILE A 23 4.62 -5.87 10.14
CA ILE A 23 5.58 -5.73 9.03
C ILE A 23 6.68 -4.76 9.41
N ARG A 24 7.84 -5.28 9.83
CA ARG A 24 9.00 -4.46 10.24
C ARG A 24 10.26 -4.79 9.46
N THR A 25 10.42 -6.04 9.06
CA THR A 25 11.58 -6.59 8.36
C THR A 25 11.12 -7.39 7.15
N LEU A 26 12.04 -7.69 6.22
CA LEU A 26 11.75 -8.52 5.05
C LEU A 26 11.16 -9.90 5.45
N ASP A 27 11.59 -10.48 6.57
CA ASP A 27 11.07 -11.77 7.07
C ASP A 27 9.62 -11.73 7.52
N ASP A 28 9.11 -10.54 7.86
CA ASP A 28 7.71 -10.33 8.23
C ASP A 28 6.78 -10.26 7.01
N VAL A 29 7.35 -10.03 5.82
CA VAL A 29 6.58 -9.90 4.57
C VAL A 29 5.92 -11.24 4.22
N PRO A 30 4.61 -11.26 3.93
CA PRO A 30 3.89 -12.47 3.54
C PRO A 30 4.58 -13.20 2.38
N ALA A 31 4.60 -14.53 2.43
CA ALA A 31 5.38 -15.35 1.49
C ALA A 31 5.05 -15.05 0.02
N ARG A 32 3.80 -14.72 -0.28
CA ARG A 32 3.36 -14.35 -1.63
C ARG A 32 4.08 -13.13 -2.22
N TYR A 33 4.48 -12.17 -1.39
CA TYR A 33 5.17 -10.97 -1.84
C TYR A 33 6.67 -11.17 -1.85
N ARG A 34 7.22 -11.94 -0.90
CA ARG A 34 8.63 -12.37 -0.97
C ARG A 34 8.93 -13.18 -2.24
N ALA A 35 7.94 -13.92 -2.74
CA ALA A 35 8.02 -14.65 -4.01
C ALA A 35 7.72 -13.78 -5.25
N TYR A 36 7.36 -12.50 -5.09
CA TYR A 36 7.19 -11.60 -6.22
C TYR A 36 8.55 -11.33 -6.88
N PRO A 37 8.65 -11.34 -8.23
CA PRO A 37 9.91 -11.12 -8.91
C PRO A 37 10.58 -9.81 -8.48
N ASP A 38 11.86 -9.88 -8.09
CA ASP A 38 12.64 -8.72 -7.66
C ASP A 38 12.01 -7.91 -6.51
N PHE A 39 11.25 -8.54 -5.60
CA PHE A 39 10.60 -7.83 -4.49
C PHE A 39 11.57 -7.00 -3.64
N GLU A 40 12.78 -7.49 -3.37
CA GLU A 40 13.79 -6.73 -2.62
C GLU A 40 14.11 -5.39 -3.27
N LYS A 41 14.17 -5.31 -4.62
CA LYS A 41 14.39 -4.05 -5.34
C LYS A 41 13.23 -3.07 -5.20
N LEU A 42 12.02 -3.57 -4.95
CA LEU A 42 10.88 -2.69 -4.63
C LEU A 42 11.04 -1.99 -3.28
N THR A 43 11.97 -2.45 -2.44
CA THR A 43 12.25 -1.91 -1.11
C THR A 43 13.44 -0.95 -1.09
N ASP A 44 14.13 -0.77 -2.21
CA ASP A 44 15.29 0.13 -2.35
C ASP A 44 14.85 1.60 -2.48
N ASP A 45 14.27 2.15 -1.42
CA ASP A 45 13.76 3.53 -1.42
C ASP A 45 14.90 4.57 -1.39
N PRO A 46 15.00 5.44 -2.41
CA PRO A 46 15.96 6.55 -2.42
C PRO A 46 15.77 7.52 -1.24
N ALA A 47 14.52 7.76 -0.80
CA ALA A 47 14.20 8.64 0.32
C ALA A 47 14.68 8.09 1.68
N HIS A 48 14.89 6.76 1.76
CA HIS A 48 15.34 6.07 2.98
C HIS A 48 16.75 5.48 2.85
N ARG A 49 17.54 5.92 1.86
CA ARG A 49 18.94 5.48 1.65
C ARG A 49 19.09 3.96 1.49
N GLY A 50 18.05 3.26 1.03
CA GLY A 50 18.08 1.80 0.86
C GLY A 50 17.97 0.98 2.15
N ASP A 51 17.60 1.58 3.29
CA ASP A 51 17.30 0.83 4.53
C ASP A 51 15.78 0.60 4.65
N PRO A 52 15.26 -0.58 4.26
CA PRO A 52 13.83 -0.84 4.25
C PRO A 52 13.27 -0.93 5.67
N ASN A 53 12.47 0.07 6.04
CA ASN A 53 11.67 0.06 7.25
C ASN A 53 10.25 -0.46 6.96
N GLY A 54 9.45 -0.67 8.01
CA GLY A 54 8.08 -1.18 7.85
C GLY A 54 7.17 -0.36 6.91
N LYS A 55 7.40 0.94 6.75
CA LYS A 55 6.66 1.77 5.78
C LYS A 55 7.01 1.36 4.34
N VAL A 56 8.29 1.34 4.02
CA VAL A 56 8.82 0.96 2.70
C VAL A 56 8.38 -0.45 2.31
N LEU A 57 8.42 -1.40 3.27
CA LEU A 57 7.95 -2.77 3.03
C LEU A 57 6.46 -2.83 2.69
N ARG A 58 5.62 -2.05 3.39
CA ARG A 58 4.18 -2.01 3.09
C ARG A 58 3.89 -1.37 1.73
N GLU A 59 4.63 -0.33 1.35
CA GLU A 59 4.54 0.28 0.02
C GLU A 59 4.90 -0.72 -1.09
N ALA A 60 6.02 -1.44 -0.91
CA ALA A 60 6.44 -2.49 -1.84
C ALA A 60 5.39 -3.62 -1.94
N MET A 61 4.79 -4.03 -0.82
CA MET A 61 3.70 -5.02 -0.80
C MET A 61 2.47 -4.51 -1.56
N ALA A 62 2.12 -3.24 -1.43
CA ALA A 62 1.00 -2.64 -2.15
C ALA A 62 1.27 -2.55 -3.66
N ALA A 63 2.47 -2.14 -4.06
CA ALA A 63 2.90 -2.12 -5.46
C ALA A 63 2.84 -3.53 -6.09
N ALA A 64 3.38 -4.53 -5.40
CA ALA A 64 3.30 -5.93 -5.84
C ALA A 64 1.84 -6.44 -5.90
N GLU A 65 0.99 -6.08 -4.93
CA GLU A 65 -0.45 -6.41 -5.00
C GLU A 65 -1.12 -5.79 -6.22
N ALA A 66 -0.79 -4.55 -6.56
CA ALA A 66 -1.38 -3.86 -7.69
C ALA A 66 -1.07 -4.56 -9.02
N ASP A 67 0.15 -5.08 -9.20
CA ASP A 67 0.48 -5.93 -10.35
C ASP A 67 -0.28 -7.27 -10.29
N LEU A 68 -0.17 -8.00 -9.18
CA LEU A 68 -0.79 -9.31 -9.01
C LEU A 68 -2.32 -9.30 -9.18
N SER A 69 -2.97 -8.19 -8.84
CA SER A 69 -4.41 -7.97 -9.01
C SER A 69 -4.79 -7.29 -10.33
N ARG A 70 -3.80 -6.92 -11.16
CA ARG A 70 -3.96 -6.17 -12.42
C ARG A 70 -4.61 -4.79 -12.22
N ALA A 71 -4.46 -4.19 -11.04
CA ALA A 71 -4.83 -2.80 -10.80
C ALA A 71 -3.91 -1.83 -11.57
N VAL A 72 -2.64 -2.22 -11.74
CA VAL A 72 -1.67 -1.58 -12.65
C VAL A 72 -1.09 -2.64 -13.58
N LYS A 73 -0.41 -2.20 -14.64
CA LYS A 73 0.32 -3.12 -15.51
C LYS A 73 1.64 -3.52 -14.84
N GLY A 74 1.99 -4.80 -14.90
CA GLY A 74 3.29 -5.30 -14.43
C GLY A 74 4.36 -5.39 -15.52
N PRO A 75 5.63 -5.61 -15.14
CA PRO A 75 6.12 -5.62 -13.75
C PRO A 75 6.25 -4.19 -13.21
N VAL A 76 5.99 -4.01 -11.91
CA VAL A 76 6.21 -2.72 -11.24
C VAL A 76 7.69 -2.55 -10.87
N THR A 77 8.17 -1.32 -10.80
CA THR A 77 9.55 -1.01 -10.41
C THR A 77 9.63 0.17 -9.45
N ARG A 78 10.57 0.15 -8.50
CA ARG A 78 10.85 1.28 -7.60
C ARG A 78 11.31 2.49 -8.42
N SER A 79 10.91 3.68 -7.98
CA SER A 79 11.45 4.93 -8.48
C SER A 79 12.92 5.09 -8.09
N ASP A 80 13.69 5.74 -8.95
CA ASP A 80 15.05 6.20 -8.70
C ASP A 80 15.08 7.58 -8.01
N THR A 81 13.92 8.24 -7.88
CA THR A 81 13.76 9.54 -7.22
C THR A 81 12.84 9.43 -5.99
N ALA A 82 12.93 10.40 -5.09
CA ALA A 82 12.09 10.47 -3.88
C ALA A 82 10.73 11.16 -4.09
N TYR A 83 10.37 11.54 -5.33
CA TYR A 83 9.16 12.33 -5.61
C TYR A 83 7.92 11.48 -5.91
N ILE A 84 8.15 10.24 -6.31
CA ILE A 84 7.15 9.19 -6.53
C ILE A 84 7.73 7.88 -5.99
N ASP A 85 6.88 6.90 -5.75
CA ASP A 85 7.33 5.64 -5.19
C ASP A 85 7.69 4.61 -6.27
N PHE A 86 6.91 4.53 -7.35
CA PHE A 86 7.03 3.44 -8.32
C PHE A 86 6.65 3.85 -9.74
N TYR A 87 7.00 2.97 -10.68
CA TYR A 87 6.48 2.95 -12.03
C TYR A 87 5.78 1.64 -12.32
N ASP A 88 4.73 1.70 -13.13
CA ASP A 88 4.10 0.49 -13.66
C ASP A 88 4.87 -0.09 -14.85
N GLY A 89 4.35 -1.19 -15.40
CA GLY A 89 4.92 -1.93 -16.50
C GLY A 89 4.99 -1.18 -17.82
N ASP A 90 4.29 -0.06 -17.99
CA ASP A 90 4.40 0.86 -19.13
C ASP A 90 5.23 2.11 -18.80
N GLY A 91 5.71 2.23 -17.57
CA GLY A 91 6.55 3.34 -17.11
C GLY A 91 5.76 4.51 -16.57
N HIS A 92 4.44 4.38 -16.35
CA HIS A 92 3.63 5.45 -15.77
C HIS A 92 3.96 5.64 -14.29
N PRO A 93 4.19 6.89 -13.84
CA PRO A 93 4.57 7.18 -12.47
C PRO A 93 3.38 7.05 -11.51
N TYR A 94 3.62 6.44 -10.35
CA TYR A 94 2.64 6.43 -9.27
C TYR A 94 3.27 6.45 -7.89
N ASP A 95 2.50 6.95 -6.94
CA ASP A 95 2.85 7.02 -5.53
C ASP A 95 1.87 6.19 -4.71
N VAL A 96 2.36 5.59 -3.63
CA VAL A 96 1.60 4.72 -2.75
C VAL A 96 1.28 5.47 -1.47
N LYS A 97 -0.02 5.58 -1.19
CA LYS A 97 -0.50 6.03 0.12
C LYS A 97 -0.98 4.83 0.91
N THR A 98 -0.52 4.71 2.16
CA THR A 98 -0.97 3.70 3.12
C THR A 98 -1.70 4.36 4.30
N PRO A 99 -2.91 4.93 4.13
CA PRO A 99 -3.68 5.48 5.24
C PRO A 99 -3.89 4.43 6.34
N LEU A 100 -3.75 4.84 7.59
CA LEU A 100 -3.90 3.97 8.74
C LEU A 100 -5.16 4.35 9.49
N SER A 101 -5.96 3.37 9.88
CA SER A 101 -7.00 3.55 10.90
C SER A 101 -6.43 3.29 12.29
N PRO A 102 -6.97 3.93 13.35
CA PRO A 102 -6.58 3.64 14.71
C PRO A 102 -6.92 2.20 15.09
N SER A 103 -6.00 1.55 15.79
CA SER A 103 -6.19 0.23 16.41
C SER A 103 -6.90 0.34 17.75
N ALA A 104 -7.36 -0.80 18.29
CA ALA A 104 -7.97 -0.81 19.61
C ALA A 104 -6.98 -0.31 20.68
N GLY A 105 -7.36 0.75 21.40
CA GLY A 105 -6.53 1.37 22.44
C GLY A 105 -5.69 2.57 21.98
N ASP A 106 -5.68 2.88 20.68
CA ASP A 106 -5.09 4.11 20.17
C ASP A 106 -5.86 5.35 20.68
N ARG A 107 -5.13 6.43 20.95
CA ARG A 107 -5.69 7.70 21.46
C ARG A 107 -5.94 8.76 20.38
N TRP A 108 -5.72 8.41 19.12
CA TRP A 108 -5.90 9.30 17.97
C TRP A 108 -7.07 8.81 17.12
N ALA A 109 -7.59 9.70 16.25
CA ALA A 109 -8.69 9.39 15.35
C ALA A 109 -8.23 9.50 13.90
N PHE A 110 -8.81 8.68 13.03
CA PHE A 110 -8.60 8.81 11.60
C PHE A 110 -9.01 10.22 11.14
N ASP A 111 -8.15 10.87 10.35
CA ASP A 111 -8.40 12.18 9.77
C ASP A 111 -8.60 12.06 8.24
N PRO A 112 -9.85 12.01 7.77
CA PRO A 112 -10.16 11.95 6.34
C PRO A 112 -9.63 13.16 5.56
N ALA A 113 -9.60 14.34 6.19
CA ALA A 113 -9.21 15.60 5.55
C ALA A 113 -7.72 15.62 5.25
N SER A 114 -6.89 15.28 6.23
CA SER A 114 -5.44 15.20 6.04
C SER A 114 -5.06 14.11 5.03
N ASN A 115 -5.67 12.93 5.10
CA ASN A 115 -5.40 11.86 4.12
C ASN A 115 -5.80 12.27 2.70
N ALA A 116 -7.01 12.84 2.52
CA ALA A 116 -7.45 13.34 1.23
C ALA A 116 -6.52 14.43 0.69
N GLU A 117 -6.02 15.34 1.54
CA GLU A 117 -5.06 16.36 1.13
C GLU A 117 -3.76 15.77 0.58
N THR A 118 -3.18 14.78 1.27
CA THR A 118 -1.93 14.15 0.79
C THR A 118 -2.10 13.43 -0.54
N ILE A 119 -3.27 12.82 -0.78
CA ILE A 119 -3.61 12.16 -2.05
C ILE A 119 -3.76 13.21 -3.15
N LEU A 120 -4.51 14.29 -2.91
CA LEU A 120 -4.76 15.32 -3.92
C LEU A 120 -3.48 16.07 -4.28
N ARG A 121 -2.63 16.40 -3.31
CA ARG A 121 -1.32 17.02 -3.57
C ARG A 121 -0.47 16.17 -4.51
N GLN A 122 -0.53 14.84 -4.38
CA GLN A 122 0.20 13.94 -5.26
C GLN A 122 -0.41 13.87 -6.66
N LEU A 123 -1.74 13.93 -6.79
CA LEU A 123 -2.43 13.97 -8.07
C LEU A 123 -2.20 15.27 -8.86
N ASP A 124 -1.82 16.36 -8.16
CA ASP A 124 -1.42 17.63 -8.77
C ASP A 124 0.06 17.62 -9.25
N MET A 125 0.81 16.54 -8.99
CA MET A 125 2.20 16.40 -9.44
C MET A 125 2.29 15.74 -10.80
N GLU A 126 3.40 16.04 -11.50
CA GLU A 126 3.79 15.38 -12.73
C GLU A 126 5.18 14.76 -12.58
N HIS A 127 5.44 13.68 -13.31
CA HIS A 127 6.75 13.04 -13.34
C HIS A 127 7.01 12.46 -14.74
N PRO A 128 8.26 12.45 -15.23
CA PRO A 128 8.59 11.76 -16.47
C PRO A 128 8.22 10.28 -16.41
N ASN A 129 7.60 9.78 -17.48
CA ASN A 129 7.41 8.36 -17.74
C ASN A 129 8.78 7.68 -17.91
N LYS A 130 8.99 6.56 -17.22
CA LYS A 130 10.29 5.87 -17.19
C LYS A 130 10.77 5.39 -18.56
N LYS A 131 9.85 5.07 -19.48
CA LYS A 131 10.18 4.52 -20.80
C LYS A 131 10.26 5.57 -21.88
N THR A 132 9.34 6.54 -21.85
CA THR A 132 9.22 7.53 -22.94
C THR A 132 9.87 8.87 -22.60
N GLY A 133 10.10 9.16 -21.32
CA GLY A 133 10.56 10.46 -20.84
C GLY A 133 9.51 11.58 -20.91
N ALA A 134 8.29 11.29 -21.40
CA ALA A 134 7.22 12.26 -21.45
C ALA A 134 6.75 12.59 -20.03
N VAL A 135 6.53 13.88 -19.75
CA VAL A 135 5.96 14.32 -18.47
C VAL A 135 4.49 13.92 -18.43
N GLU A 136 4.12 13.16 -17.39
CA GLU A 136 2.78 12.61 -17.22
C GLU A 136 2.29 12.89 -15.78
N PRO A 137 0.97 12.99 -15.57
CA PRO A 137 0.42 13.14 -14.23
C PRO A 137 0.74 11.92 -13.37
N VAL A 138 1.09 12.15 -12.11
CA VAL A 138 1.31 11.07 -11.14
C VAL A 138 -0.04 10.46 -10.74
N SER A 139 -0.13 9.14 -10.78
CA SER A 139 -1.30 8.42 -10.24
C SER A 139 -1.06 8.00 -8.78
N VAL A 140 -2.14 7.71 -8.05
CA VAL A 140 -2.05 7.30 -6.64
C VAL A 140 -2.62 5.90 -6.46
N LEU A 141 -1.85 5.03 -5.84
CA LEU A 141 -2.29 3.74 -5.34
C LEU A 141 -2.54 3.85 -3.83
N ILE A 142 -3.76 3.58 -3.39
CA ILE A 142 -4.11 3.56 -1.97
C ILE A 142 -4.14 2.12 -1.48
N ASP A 143 -3.28 1.79 -0.53
CA ASP A 143 -3.38 0.55 0.23
C ASP A 143 -4.38 0.73 1.38
N THR A 144 -5.57 0.13 1.25
CA THR A 144 -6.63 0.20 2.25
C THR A 144 -6.62 -0.99 3.23
N THR A 145 -5.56 -1.80 3.24
CA THR A 145 -5.46 -3.01 4.09
C THR A 145 -5.66 -2.69 5.57
N TYR A 146 -5.05 -1.59 6.03
CA TYR A 146 -5.01 -1.19 7.44
C TYR A 146 -6.08 -0.15 7.81
N MET A 147 -7.06 0.07 6.92
CA MET A 147 -8.19 0.94 7.18
C MET A 147 -9.41 0.15 7.66
N THR A 148 -10.23 0.76 8.50
CA THR A 148 -11.61 0.29 8.72
C THR A 148 -12.47 0.59 7.49
N PRO A 149 -13.55 -0.18 7.25
CA PRO A 149 -14.50 0.13 6.17
C PRO A 149 -15.10 1.54 6.28
N LYS A 150 -15.36 2.01 7.50
CA LYS A 150 -15.91 3.35 7.76
C LYS A 150 -14.91 4.45 7.37
N ASP A 151 -13.66 4.33 7.81
CA ASP A 151 -12.63 5.36 7.54
C ASP A 151 -12.32 5.47 6.05
N ARG A 152 -12.31 4.34 5.33
CA ARG A 152 -12.21 4.36 3.87
C ARG A 152 -13.37 5.14 3.24
N LEU A 153 -14.61 4.89 3.67
CA LEU A 153 -15.77 5.63 3.15
C LEU A 153 -15.69 7.13 3.45
N ASP A 154 -15.25 7.50 4.64
CA ASP A 154 -15.10 8.90 5.03
C ASP A 154 -13.99 9.60 4.25
N MET A 155 -12.85 8.94 4.02
CA MET A 155 -11.78 9.43 3.13
C MET A 155 -12.29 9.65 1.70
N TRP A 156 -13.00 8.67 1.13
CA TRP A 156 -13.55 8.82 -0.22
C TRP A 156 -14.63 9.90 -0.32
N ARG A 157 -15.42 10.09 0.75
CA ARG A 157 -16.38 11.19 0.83
C ARG A 157 -15.66 12.53 0.78
N GLU A 158 -14.57 12.68 1.54
CA GLU A 158 -13.78 13.90 1.56
C GLU A 158 -13.06 14.16 0.23
N LEU A 159 -12.48 13.13 -0.40
CA LEU A 159 -11.93 13.21 -1.76
C LEU A 159 -12.98 13.75 -2.76
N ARG A 160 -14.17 13.13 -2.81
CA ARG A 160 -15.25 13.53 -3.73
C ARG A 160 -15.78 14.94 -3.47
N LYS A 161 -15.78 15.37 -2.21
CA LYS A 161 -16.18 16.72 -1.81
C LYS A 161 -15.18 17.75 -2.30
N ARG A 162 -13.87 17.50 -2.13
CA ARG A 162 -12.80 18.40 -2.56
C ARG A 162 -12.64 18.45 -4.08
N THR A 163 -12.91 17.36 -4.78
CA THR A 163 -12.83 17.29 -6.25
C THR A 163 -14.19 17.50 -6.92
N LYS A 164 -15.13 18.22 -6.28
CA LYS A 164 -16.50 18.36 -6.81
C LYS A 164 -16.55 19.01 -8.19
N GLU A 165 -15.66 19.97 -8.45
CA GLU A 165 -15.56 20.69 -9.73
C GLU A 165 -14.81 19.88 -10.82
N ASN A 166 -13.97 18.92 -10.42
CA ASN A 166 -13.27 18.04 -11.34
C ASN A 166 -13.11 16.64 -10.76
N ARG A 167 -14.18 15.84 -10.82
CA ARG A 167 -14.16 14.46 -10.30
C ARG A 167 -13.29 13.51 -11.11
N SER A 168 -12.96 13.87 -12.35
CA SER A 168 -12.19 13.02 -13.26
C SER A 168 -10.77 12.77 -12.75
N VAL A 169 -10.21 13.67 -11.91
CA VAL A 169 -8.91 13.47 -11.26
C VAL A 169 -8.86 12.17 -10.45
N LEU A 170 -9.99 11.74 -9.87
CA LEU A 170 -10.09 10.50 -9.11
C LEU A 170 -10.07 9.23 -9.98
N ASN A 171 -10.00 9.37 -11.31
CA ASN A 171 -9.72 8.24 -12.21
C ASN A 171 -8.25 7.79 -12.13
N ASN A 172 -7.35 8.68 -11.70
CA ASN A 172 -5.94 8.38 -11.45
C ASN A 172 -5.71 7.81 -10.04
N VAL A 173 -6.77 7.45 -9.33
CA VAL A 173 -6.69 6.80 -8.01
C VAL A 173 -7.13 5.35 -8.11
N ARG A 174 -6.26 4.45 -7.65
CA ARG A 174 -6.49 3.01 -7.55
C ARG A 174 -6.45 2.58 -6.09
N GLU A 175 -7.10 1.47 -5.76
CA GLU A 175 -7.06 0.89 -4.41
C GLU A 175 -6.68 -0.59 -4.47
N VAL A 176 -5.95 -1.02 -3.44
CA VAL A 176 -5.63 -2.43 -3.20
C VAL A 176 -5.83 -2.80 -1.74
N ASN A 177 -6.06 -4.09 -1.50
CA ASN A 177 -5.87 -4.71 -0.19
C ASN A 177 -4.82 -5.79 -0.33
N VAL A 178 -3.68 -5.59 0.32
CA VAL A 178 -2.64 -6.58 0.49
C VAL A 178 -3.19 -7.76 1.29
N LYS A 179 -2.95 -8.99 0.80
CA LYS A 179 -3.28 -10.23 1.52
C LYS A 179 -2.14 -10.59 2.45
N LEU A 180 -2.37 -10.33 3.73
CA LEU A 180 -1.50 -10.78 4.81
C LEU A 180 -1.66 -12.28 5.02
N ASP A 181 -0.57 -12.96 5.42
CA ASP A 181 -0.66 -14.37 5.83
C ASP A 181 -1.63 -14.51 7.00
N LYS A 182 -2.19 -15.71 7.20
CA LYS A 182 -2.97 -16.01 8.41
C LYS A 182 -2.14 -15.60 9.64
N PRO A 183 -2.77 -15.08 10.70
CA PRO A 183 -2.07 -14.85 11.96
C PRO A 183 -1.28 -16.11 12.30
N ARG A 184 -0.02 -15.97 12.68
CA ARG A 184 0.74 -17.10 13.22
C ARG A 184 -0.01 -17.54 14.47
N GLU A 185 -0.91 -18.53 14.35
CA GLU A 185 -1.46 -19.21 15.52
C GLU A 185 -0.27 -19.61 16.37
N ASN A 186 -0.28 -19.22 17.64
CA ASN A 186 0.78 -19.44 18.62
C ASN A 186 1.46 -20.79 18.35
N ARG A 187 2.58 -20.78 17.62
CA ARG A 187 3.46 -21.94 17.56
C ARG A 187 3.93 -22.09 18.99
N LEU A 188 3.34 -23.04 19.72
CA LEU A 188 3.82 -23.41 21.03
C LEU A 188 5.32 -23.59 20.87
N THR A 189 6.08 -22.76 21.58
CA THR A 189 7.54 -22.90 21.59
C THR A 189 7.86 -24.33 22.03
N ALA A 190 9.00 -24.89 21.59
CA ALA A 190 9.41 -26.23 22.02
C ALA A 190 9.38 -26.37 23.57
N LEU A 191 9.63 -25.28 24.29
CA LEU A 191 9.49 -25.14 25.74
C LEU A 191 8.04 -25.26 26.26
N GLN A 192 7.06 -24.71 25.56
CA GLN A 192 5.64 -24.84 25.91
C GLN A 192 5.10 -26.24 25.60
N ILE A 193 5.60 -26.89 24.53
CA ILE A 193 5.29 -28.29 24.22
C ILE A 193 5.87 -29.22 25.30
N LEU A 194 7.13 -29.02 25.69
CA LEU A 194 7.80 -29.79 26.75
C LEU A 194 7.15 -29.60 28.13
N ARG A 195 6.65 -28.40 28.44
CA ARG A 195 5.93 -28.15 29.71
C ARG A 195 4.60 -28.90 29.77
N ARG A 196 3.83 -28.94 28.67
CA ARG A 196 2.57 -29.71 28.63
C ARG A 196 2.79 -31.22 28.80
N GLN A 197 3.84 -31.76 28.19
CA GLN A 197 4.19 -33.19 28.31
C GLN A 197 4.64 -33.61 29.72
N ARG A 198 5.07 -32.66 30.58
CA ARG A 198 5.45 -32.93 31.98
C ARG A 198 4.28 -32.83 32.96
N THR A 199 3.21 -32.12 32.62
CA THR A 199 2.00 -31.99 33.45
C THR A 199 0.98 -33.09 33.23
N GLU A 200 1.19 -33.97 32.25
CA GLU A 200 0.33 -35.13 31.93
C GLU A 200 0.92 -36.48 32.40
N ARG A 201 1.93 -36.46 33.29
CA ARG A 201 2.46 -37.63 34.01
C ARG A 201 2.35 -37.41 35.51
#